data_AF-A0A953BEQ2-F1
#
_entry.id   AF-A0A953BEQ2-F1
#
_cell.length_a   1.000
_cell.length_b   1.000
_cell.length_c   1.000
_cell.angle_alpha   90.00
_cell.angle_beta   90.00
_cell.angle_gamma   90.00
#
_symmetry.space_group_name_H-M   'P 1'
#
loop_
_entity.id
_entity.type
_entity.pdbx_description
1 polymer ?
#
loop_
_entity_poly.entity_id
_entity_poly.type
_entity_poly.pdbx_seq_one_letter_code
_entity_poly.pdbx_strand_id
1 'polypeptide(L)'
;MSASPNSGERRRFKYEPLLAMLALIFLGLWLVISKPGTGPAHELRPGATAVKFVIGQYRGHVEILMLDGQATFRMLSRDHASEVLTESQFAAIVGEAAIRRLRDGGNMVFRALNITGWGSLVWVAVGLLGQIIFSCRFVIQWLVSERERRSVIPEVFWWISLLGGICLFVYFVWRQDIIGVLGQSSGVVIYARNLRLIAKQRRRAASA
;
A
#
# COMPACT_ATOMS: atom_id res chain seq x y z
N MET A 1 16.61 32.29 52.99
CA MET A 1 15.19 31.93 52.81
C MET A 1 14.54 32.95 51.87
N SER A 2 14.43 32.64 50.57
CA SER A 2 13.25 32.93 49.74
C SER A 2 13.54 32.46 48.32
N ALA A 3 13.05 31.27 47.99
CA ALA A 3 12.78 30.93 46.60
C ALA A 3 11.46 31.59 46.23
N SER A 4 11.38 32.18 45.03
CA SER A 4 10.08 32.37 44.37
C SER A 4 10.24 32.18 42.86
N PRO A 5 9.29 31.51 42.19
CA PRO A 5 9.51 30.73 40.98
C PRO A 5 9.14 31.55 39.75
N ASN A 6 10.01 31.58 38.74
CA ASN A 6 9.69 32.32 37.52
C ASN A 6 8.90 31.45 36.52
N SER A 7 7.60 31.76 36.47
CA SER A 7 6.67 31.68 35.35
C SER A 7 6.63 30.39 34.51
N GLY A 8 5.52 29.66 34.62
CA GLY A 8 5.15 28.59 33.70
C GLY A 8 5.04 29.07 32.26
N GLU A 9 6.08 28.86 31.46
CA GLU A 9 5.97 28.80 30.01
C GLU A 9 4.96 27.69 29.68
N ARG A 10 3.73 28.06 29.31
CA ARG A 10 2.80 27.13 28.67
C ARG A 10 3.50 26.65 27.40
N ARG A 11 4.09 25.46 27.41
CA ARG A 11 4.66 24.81 26.22
C ARG A 11 3.59 24.76 25.15
N ARG A 12 3.59 25.71 24.21
CA ARG A 12 2.67 25.73 23.06
C ARG A 12 2.80 24.40 22.33
N PHE A 13 1.75 23.59 22.38
CA PHE A 13 1.70 22.35 21.62
C PHE A 13 1.81 22.72 20.14
N LYS A 14 2.85 22.21 19.46
CA LYS A 14 3.06 22.49 18.04
C LYS A 14 2.17 21.55 17.25
N TYR A 15 1.07 22.07 16.72
CA TYR A 15 0.12 21.32 15.89
C TYR A 15 0.66 21.01 14.48
N GLU A 16 1.76 21.63 14.05
CA GLU A 16 2.37 21.41 12.72
C GLU A 16 2.52 19.91 12.35
N PRO A 17 3.04 19.01 13.21
CA PRO A 17 3.20 17.61 12.85
C PRO A 17 1.85 16.87 12.76
N LEU A 18 0.88 17.25 13.59
CA LEU A 18 -0.46 16.67 13.53
C LEU A 18 -1.15 17.04 12.21
N LEU A 19 -1.06 18.31 11.81
CA LEU A 19 -1.58 18.80 10.54
C LEU A 19 -0.90 18.12 9.34
N ALA A 20 0.42 17.97 9.37
CA ALA A 20 1.15 17.24 8.33
C ALA A 20 0.70 15.76 8.24
N MET A 21 0.44 15.13 9.39
CA MET A 21 -0.09 13.76 9.44
C MET A 21 -1.48 13.66 8.84
N LEU A 22 -2.40 14.54 9.22
CA LEU A 22 -3.76 14.57 8.68
C LEU A 22 -3.74 14.86 7.17
N ALA A 23 -2.90 15.79 6.71
CA ALA A 23 -2.75 16.10 5.30
C ALA A 23 -2.21 14.91 4.49
N LEU A 24 -1.20 14.19 5.01
CA LEU A 24 -0.63 13.02 4.34
C LEU A 24 -1.60 11.84 4.33
N ILE A 25 -2.34 11.62 5.43
CA ILE A 25 -3.43 10.64 5.49
C ILE A 25 -4.49 10.98 4.45
N PHE A 26 -4.96 12.23 4.41
CA PHE A 26 -5.95 12.67 3.44
C PHE A 26 -5.46 12.45 2.00
N LEU A 27 -4.23 12.86 1.70
CA LEU A 27 -3.62 12.62 0.38
C LEU A 27 -3.56 11.13 0.05
N GLY A 28 -3.12 10.29 0.99
CA GLY A 28 -3.04 8.85 0.79
C GLY A 28 -4.41 8.22 0.55
N LEU A 29 -5.40 8.53 1.38
CA LEU A 29 -6.78 8.06 1.22
C LEU A 29 -7.38 8.55 -0.08
N TRP A 30 -7.16 9.82 -0.43
CA TRP A 30 -7.58 10.39 -1.70
C TRP A 30 -6.98 9.60 -2.87
N LEU A 31 -5.68 9.29 -2.85
CA LEU A 31 -5.03 8.52 -3.92
C LEU A 31 -5.51 7.06 -4.00
N VAL A 32 -5.98 6.48 -2.90
CA VAL A 32 -6.57 5.14 -2.87
C VAL A 32 -8.03 5.15 -3.34
N ILE A 33 -8.82 6.12 -2.92
CA ILE A 33 -10.26 6.18 -3.22
C ILE A 33 -10.53 6.76 -4.62
N SER A 34 -9.70 7.70 -5.07
CA SER A 34 -9.92 8.41 -6.34
C SER A 34 -9.55 7.62 -7.59
N LYS A 35 -8.92 6.45 -7.46
CA LYS A 35 -8.78 5.55 -8.60
C LYS A 35 -10.16 4.96 -8.88
N PRO A 36 -10.74 5.16 -10.08
CA PRO A 36 -12.03 4.62 -10.43
C PRO A 36 -12.06 3.12 -10.14
N GLY A 37 -13.03 2.71 -9.34
CA GLY A 37 -13.14 1.35 -8.83
C GLY A 37 -13.00 0.33 -9.94
N THR A 38 -12.07 -0.60 -9.76
CA THR A 38 -12.01 -1.89 -10.47
C THR A 38 -13.07 -2.83 -9.91
N GLY A 39 -14.28 -2.31 -9.74
CA GLY A 39 -15.48 -3.11 -9.53
C GLY A 39 -16.14 -3.37 -10.88
N PRO A 40 -16.92 -4.46 -11.01
CA PRO A 40 -17.75 -4.61 -12.19
C PRO A 40 -18.65 -3.38 -12.29
N ALA A 41 -18.61 -2.69 -13.43
CA ALA A 41 -19.44 -1.50 -13.66
C ALA A 41 -20.95 -1.82 -13.67
N HIS A 42 -21.30 -3.10 -13.62
CA HIS A 42 -22.64 -3.65 -13.62
C HIS A 42 -22.82 -4.57 -12.41
N GLU A 43 -24.04 -4.64 -11.89
CA GLU A 43 -24.39 -5.59 -10.82
C GLU A 43 -24.13 -7.03 -11.28
N LEU A 44 -23.50 -7.81 -10.40
CA LEU A 44 -23.25 -9.23 -10.62
C LEU A 44 -24.53 -10.02 -10.37
N ARG A 45 -24.73 -11.07 -11.16
CA ARG A 45 -25.78 -12.07 -10.93
C ARG A 45 -25.55 -12.76 -9.58
N PRO A 46 -26.61 -13.12 -8.83
CA PRO A 46 -26.48 -13.82 -7.57
C PRO A 46 -25.65 -15.10 -7.70
N GLY A 47 -24.60 -15.25 -6.88
CA GLY A 47 -23.69 -16.40 -6.92
C GLY A 47 -22.59 -16.33 -7.99
N ALA A 48 -22.49 -15.24 -8.75
CA ALA A 48 -21.45 -15.09 -9.77
C ALA A 48 -20.13 -14.58 -9.19
N THR A 49 -19.01 -15.04 -9.76
CA THR A 49 -17.66 -14.58 -9.44
C THR A 49 -17.13 -13.68 -10.55
N ALA A 50 -16.61 -12.50 -10.21
CA ALA A 50 -16.04 -11.57 -11.18
C ALA A 50 -14.51 -11.64 -11.23
N VAL A 51 -13.95 -11.90 -12.40
CA VAL A 51 -12.51 -11.94 -12.64
C VAL A 51 -12.11 -10.77 -13.54
N LYS A 52 -11.19 -9.93 -13.08
CA LYS A 52 -10.70 -8.81 -13.89
C LYS A 52 -9.89 -9.31 -15.09
N PHE A 53 -10.16 -8.77 -16.28
CA PHE A 53 -9.40 -9.09 -17.49
C PHE A 53 -8.90 -7.82 -18.19
N VAL A 54 -7.78 -7.95 -18.90
CA VAL A 54 -7.19 -6.90 -19.74
C VAL A 54 -6.76 -7.55 -21.05
N ILE A 55 -7.41 -7.19 -22.16
CA ILE A 55 -7.09 -7.69 -23.51
C ILE A 55 -6.86 -6.48 -24.41
N GLY A 56 -5.60 -6.27 -24.82
CA GLY A 56 -5.22 -5.08 -25.58
C GLY A 56 -5.52 -3.79 -24.81
N GLN A 57 -6.37 -2.93 -25.38
CA GLN A 57 -6.85 -1.70 -24.73
C GLN A 57 -8.14 -1.91 -23.89
N TYR A 58 -8.79 -3.07 -24.02
CA TYR A 58 -10.05 -3.35 -23.36
C TYR A 58 -9.82 -3.80 -21.92
N ARG A 59 -10.47 -3.11 -20.98
CA ARG A 59 -10.46 -3.41 -19.53
C ARG A 59 -11.88 -3.75 -19.09
N GLY A 60 -12.02 -4.79 -18.30
CA GLY A 60 -13.31 -5.22 -17.79
C GLY A 60 -13.24 -6.34 -16.75
N HIS A 61 -14.40 -6.86 -16.40
CA HIS A 61 -14.61 -8.01 -15.53
C HIS A 61 -15.32 -9.11 -16.29
N VAL A 62 -14.82 -10.34 -16.25
CA VAL A 62 -15.55 -11.52 -16.69
C VAL A 62 -16.32 -12.02 -15.48
N GLU A 63 -17.64 -11.93 -15.56
CA GLU A 63 -18.53 -12.61 -14.64
C GLU A 63 -18.61 -14.09 -15.04
N ILE A 64 -18.42 -14.97 -14.06
CA ILE A 64 -18.51 -16.42 -14.19
C ILE A 64 -19.64 -16.90 -13.30
N LEU A 65 -20.62 -17.58 -13.89
CA LEU A 65 -21.77 -18.15 -13.17
C LEU A 65 -21.99 -19.60 -13.62
N MET A 66 -22.03 -20.52 -12.66
CA MET A 66 -22.38 -21.92 -12.90
C MET A 66 -23.90 -22.04 -12.92
N LEU A 67 -24.47 -22.34 -14.08
CA LEU A 67 -25.89 -22.62 -14.28
C LEU A 67 -26.01 -24.07 -14.78
N ASP A 68 -26.78 -24.90 -14.08
CA ASP A 68 -27.08 -26.28 -14.47
C ASP A 68 -25.83 -27.13 -14.81
N GLY A 69 -24.73 -26.91 -14.07
CA GLY A 69 -23.47 -27.62 -14.27
C GLY A 69 -22.60 -27.10 -15.41
N GLN A 70 -23.04 -26.05 -16.12
CA GLN A 70 -22.29 -25.39 -17.19
C GLN A 70 -21.81 -24.00 -16.75
N ALA A 71 -20.56 -23.66 -17.07
CA ALA A 71 -20.02 -22.33 -16.81
C ALA A 71 -20.51 -21.35 -17.88
N THR A 72 -21.18 -20.28 -17.44
CA THR A 72 -21.56 -19.15 -18.29
C THR A 72 -20.69 -17.94 -17.99
N PHE A 73 -20.34 -17.21 -19.04
CA PHE A 73 -19.41 -16.08 -18.98
C PHE A 73 -20.11 -14.81 -19.46
N ARG A 74 -19.80 -13.67 -18.84
CA ARG A 74 -20.26 -12.37 -19.32
C ARG A 74 -19.15 -11.34 -19.16
N MET A 75 -18.84 -10.62 -20.22
CA MET A 75 -17.82 -9.57 -20.20
C MET A 75 -18.48 -8.24 -19.84
N LEU A 76 -18.06 -7.68 -18.71
CA LEU A 76 -18.53 -6.41 -18.16
C LEU A 76 -17.43 -5.36 -18.35
N SER A 77 -17.66 -4.39 -19.22
CA SER A 77 -16.87 -3.16 -19.32
C SER A 77 -17.62 -1.98 -18.69
N ARG A 78 -16.98 -0.81 -18.65
CA ARG A 78 -17.55 0.40 -18.04
C ARG A 78 -18.85 0.83 -18.72
N ASP A 79 -18.89 0.72 -20.05
CA ASP A 79 -19.97 1.26 -20.89
C ASP A 79 -20.76 0.16 -21.62
N HIS A 80 -20.35 -1.11 -21.47
CA HIS A 80 -20.96 -2.22 -22.19
C HIS A 80 -20.88 -3.52 -21.40
N ALA A 81 -21.98 -4.26 -21.38
CA ALA A 81 -22.04 -5.62 -20.85
C ALA A 81 -22.43 -6.55 -21.99
N SER A 82 -21.61 -7.57 -22.25
CA SER A 82 -21.89 -8.56 -23.28
C SER A 82 -23.14 -9.39 -22.94
N GLU A 83 -23.65 -10.09 -23.94
CA GLU A 83 -24.59 -11.19 -23.74
C GLU A 83 -23.93 -12.34 -22.97
N VAL A 84 -24.76 -13.28 -22.49
CA VAL A 84 -24.31 -14.47 -21.78
C VAL A 84 -23.66 -15.41 -22.79
N LEU A 85 -22.36 -15.65 -22.63
CA LEU A 85 -21.55 -16.50 -23.47
C LEU A 85 -21.43 -17.89 -22.84
N THR A 86 -21.60 -18.93 -23.64
CA THR A 86 -21.24 -20.30 -23.26
C THR A 86 -19.72 -20.48 -23.28
N GLU A 87 -19.22 -21.55 -22.67
CA GLU A 87 -17.78 -21.87 -22.66
C GLU A 87 -17.17 -21.90 -24.07
N SER A 88 -17.86 -22.49 -25.04
CA SER A 88 -17.40 -22.58 -26.44
C SER A 88 -17.37 -21.22 -27.14
N GLN A 89 -18.37 -20.37 -26.89
CA GLN A 89 -18.42 -19.01 -27.45
C GLN A 89 -17.34 -18.11 -26.83
N PHE A 90 -17.12 -18.24 -25.52
CA PHE A 90 -16.06 -17.53 -24.84
C PHE A 90 -14.67 -18.00 -25.31
N ALA A 91 -14.51 -19.32 -25.53
CA ALA A 91 -13.28 -19.91 -26.09
C ALA A 91 -12.95 -19.38 -27.48
N ALA A 92 -13.95 -19.19 -28.33
CA ALA A 92 -13.76 -18.65 -29.67
C ALA A 92 -13.27 -17.19 -29.67
N ILE A 93 -13.64 -16.40 -28.64
CA ILE A 93 -13.28 -14.98 -28.55
C ILE A 93 -11.91 -14.78 -27.88
N VAL A 94 -11.64 -15.52 -26.79
CA VAL A 94 -10.45 -15.30 -25.95
C VAL A 94 -9.34 -16.32 -26.25
N GLY A 95 -9.67 -17.40 -26.97
CA GLY A 95 -8.79 -18.53 -27.28
C GLY A 95 -8.69 -19.55 -26.14
N GLU A 96 -8.51 -20.83 -26.49
CA GLU A 96 -8.37 -21.91 -25.50
C GLU A 96 -7.20 -21.69 -24.52
N ALA A 97 -6.12 -21.04 -24.97
CA ALA A 97 -4.99 -20.71 -24.12
C ALA A 97 -5.33 -19.70 -23.01
N ALA A 98 -6.35 -18.85 -23.20
CA ALA A 98 -6.82 -17.93 -22.18
C ALA A 98 -7.77 -18.62 -21.19
N ILE A 99 -8.65 -19.50 -21.66
CA ILE A 99 -9.47 -20.37 -20.80
C ILE A 99 -8.58 -21.22 -19.91
N ARG A 100 -7.52 -21.80 -20.47
CA ARG A 100 -6.55 -22.57 -19.69
C ARG A 100 -5.82 -21.71 -18.65
N ARG A 101 -5.52 -20.44 -18.92
CA ARG A 101 -4.96 -19.52 -17.90
C ARG A 101 -5.96 -19.15 -16.80
N LEU A 102 -7.25 -19.06 -17.14
CA LEU A 102 -8.34 -18.83 -16.18
C LEU A 102 -8.61 -20.07 -15.32
N ARG A 103 -8.48 -21.27 -15.89
CA ARG A 103 -8.74 -22.57 -15.24
C ARG A 103 -7.53 -23.12 -14.48
N ASP A 104 -6.34 -23.10 -15.07
CA ASP A 104 -5.12 -23.69 -14.51
C ASP A 104 -4.31 -22.71 -13.63
N GLY A 105 -4.81 -21.48 -13.41
CA GLY A 105 -4.28 -20.53 -12.43
C GLY A 105 -2.75 -20.46 -12.40
N GLY A 106 -2.16 -19.74 -13.37
CA GLY A 106 -0.71 -19.69 -13.62
C GLY A 106 0.18 -19.54 -12.38
N ASN A 107 1.43 -20.04 -12.49
CA ASN A 107 2.54 -19.99 -11.52
C ASN A 107 2.16 -19.58 -10.08
N MET A 108 2.29 -20.51 -9.13
CA MET A 108 1.95 -20.34 -7.70
C MET A 108 2.42 -19.00 -7.09
N VAL A 109 3.59 -18.51 -7.49
CA VAL A 109 4.16 -17.21 -7.06
C VAL A 109 3.31 -16.02 -7.52
N PHE A 110 2.80 -16.03 -8.76
CA PHE A 110 1.96 -14.94 -9.30
C PHE A 110 0.59 -14.91 -8.63
N ARG A 111 0.06 -16.07 -8.24
CA ARG A 111 -1.15 -16.18 -7.41
C ARG A 111 -0.92 -15.67 -6.00
N ALA A 112 0.16 -16.12 -5.34
CA ALA A 112 0.49 -15.71 -3.98
C ALA A 112 0.73 -14.20 -3.87
N LEU A 113 1.36 -13.59 -4.87
CA LEU A 113 1.64 -12.15 -4.88
C LEU A 113 0.51 -11.31 -5.50
N ASN A 114 -0.55 -11.93 -6.03
CA ASN A 114 -1.65 -11.29 -6.73
C ASN A 114 -1.17 -10.29 -7.80
N ILE A 115 -0.30 -10.79 -8.70
CA ILE A 115 0.39 -10.05 -9.78
C ILE A 115 -0.07 -10.61 -11.12
N THR A 116 -0.54 -9.74 -12.03
CA THR A 116 -1.01 -10.14 -13.36
C THR A 116 -0.06 -9.74 -14.51
N GLY A 117 1.10 -9.15 -14.21
CA GLY A 117 2.11 -8.79 -15.22
C GLY A 117 3.48 -8.34 -14.68
N TRP A 118 4.45 -8.14 -15.58
CA TRP A 118 5.83 -7.74 -15.24
C TRP A 118 5.92 -6.37 -14.58
N GLY A 119 5.05 -5.42 -14.95
CA GLY A 119 4.99 -4.11 -14.29
C GLY A 119 4.61 -4.23 -12.80
N SER A 120 3.68 -5.12 -12.45
CA SER A 120 3.31 -5.38 -11.05
C SER A 120 4.42 -6.07 -10.25
N LEU A 121 5.30 -6.82 -10.91
CA LEU A 121 6.46 -7.43 -10.25
C LEU A 121 7.45 -6.38 -9.76
N VAL A 122 7.70 -5.33 -10.56
CA VAL A 122 8.54 -4.19 -10.15
C VAL A 122 7.97 -3.51 -8.91
N TRP A 123 6.66 -3.29 -8.87
CA TRP A 123 5.99 -2.70 -7.70
C TRP A 123 6.08 -3.57 -6.45
N VAL A 124 5.95 -4.90 -6.59
CA VAL A 124 6.14 -5.82 -5.47
C VAL A 124 7.59 -5.85 -5.00
N ALA A 125 8.56 -5.76 -5.91
CA ALA A 125 9.98 -5.61 -5.55
C ALA A 125 10.24 -4.32 -4.77
N VAL A 126 9.61 -3.19 -5.15
CA VAL A 126 9.67 -1.93 -4.39
C VAL A 126 9.08 -2.11 -2.98
N GLY A 127 7.93 -2.77 -2.87
CA GLY A 127 7.31 -3.07 -1.57
C GLY A 127 8.21 -3.95 -0.69
N LEU A 128 8.81 -4.99 -1.27
CA LEU A 128 9.71 -5.90 -0.56
C LEU A 128 11.00 -5.20 -0.13
N LEU A 129 11.60 -4.40 -1.00
CA LEU A 129 12.78 -3.60 -0.68
C LEU A 129 12.47 -2.60 0.44
N GLY A 130 11.33 -1.91 0.34
CA GLY A 130 10.83 -1.04 1.40
C GLY A 130 10.67 -1.76 2.72
N GLN A 131 10.09 -2.97 2.71
CA GLN A 131 9.94 -3.81 3.89
C GLN A 131 11.28 -4.24 4.49
N ILE A 132 12.27 -4.63 3.67
CA ILE A 132 13.61 -5.00 4.13
C ILE A 132 14.27 -3.81 4.81
N ILE A 133 14.31 -2.65 4.15
CA ILE A 133 14.85 -1.40 4.71
C ILE A 133 14.14 -1.08 6.03
N PHE A 134 12.81 -1.15 6.06
CA PHE A 134 12.03 -0.85 7.25
C PHE A 134 12.29 -1.84 8.40
N SER A 135 12.48 -3.13 8.12
CA SER A 135 12.79 -4.14 9.13
C SER A 135 14.22 -4.02 9.67
N CYS A 136 15.19 -3.62 8.84
CA CYS A 136 16.59 -3.43 9.26
C CYS A 136 16.75 -2.44 10.43
N ARG A 137 15.80 -1.51 10.63
CA ARG A 137 15.82 -0.58 11.77
C ARG A 137 15.89 -1.29 13.12
N PHE A 138 15.19 -2.43 13.28
CA PHE A 138 15.17 -3.17 14.53
C PHE A 138 16.48 -3.91 14.74
N VAL A 139 17.06 -4.46 13.66
CA VAL A 139 18.39 -5.08 13.70
C VAL A 139 19.44 -4.06 14.11
N ILE A 140 19.45 -2.88 13.50
CA ILE A 140 20.41 -1.81 13.82
C ILE A 140 20.22 -1.32 15.26
N GLN A 141 18.97 -1.10 15.69
CA GLN A 141 18.68 -0.67 17.06
C GLN A 141 19.14 -1.72 18.08
N TRP A 142 18.88 -3.00 17.81
CA TRP A 142 19.31 -4.11 18.65
C TRP A 142 20.84 -4.16 18.75
N LEU A 143 21.56 -4.16 17.62
CA LEU A 143 23.02 -4.19 17.59
C LEU A 143 23.66 -3.01 18.35
N VAL A 144 23.11 -1.80 18.19
CA VAL A 144 23.61 -0.61 18.91
C VAL A 144 23.30 -0.69 20.41
N SER A 145 22.10 -1.15 20.77
CA SER A 145 21.71 -1.28 22.19
C SER A 145 22.52 -2.35 22.91
N GLU A 146 22.85 -3.45 22.24
CA GLU A 146 23.70 -4.52 22.78
C GLU A 146 25.12 -4.00 23.01
N ARG A 147 25.68 -3.29 22.02
CA ARG A 147 27.01 -2.66 22.14
C ARG A 147 27.08 -1.67 23.29
N GLU A 148 26.02 -0.90 23.53
CA GLU A 148 25.97 0.08 24.62
C GLU A 148 25.48 -0.50 25.95
N ARG A 149 24.98 -1.74 25.98
CA ARG A 149 24.33 -2.40 27.14
C ARG A 149 23.19 -1.58 27.76
N ARG A 150 22.47 -0.83 26.94
CA ARG A 150 21.29 -0.03 27.33
C ARG A 150 20.35 0.12 26.15
N SER A 151 19.05 0.29 26.42
CA SER A 151 18.04 0.51 25.38
C SER A 151 18.22 1.90 24.75
N VAL A 152 18.81 1.95 23.55
CA VAL A 152 19.12 3.19 22.83
C VAL A 152 18.60 3.12 21.41
N ILE A 153 17.99 4.23 20.95
CA ILE A 153 17.51 4.38 19.59
C ILE A 153 18.49 5.29 18.82
N PRO A 154 19.32 4.76 17.92
CA PRO A 154 20.31 5.56 17.19
C PRO A 154 19.66 6.52 16.18
N GLU A 155 20.34 7.60 15.78
CA GLU A 155 19.83 8.53 14.75
C GLU A 155 19.49 7.80 13.43
N VAL A 156 20.31 6.81 13.05
CA VAL A 156 20.14 5.98 11.85
C VAL A 156 18.80 5.24 11.84
N PHE A 157 18.25 4.89 13.01
CA PHE A 157 16.93 4.27 13.13
C PHE A 157 15.85 5.14 12.46
N TRP A 158 15.92 6.45 12.68
CA TRP A 158 14.92 7.38 12.16
C TRP A 158 15.06 7.60 10.66
N TRP A 159 16.28 7.67 10.13
CA TRP A 159 16.53 7.78 8.69
C TRP A 159 16.05 6.57 7.90
N ILE A 160 16.39 5.36 8.37
CA ILE A 160 15.96 4.11 7.73
C ILE A 160 14.45 3.92 7.85
N SER A 161 13.86 4.29 9.00
CA SER A 161 12.40 4.26 9.16
C SER A 161 11.69 5.22 8.21
N LEU A 162 12.26 6.41 7.98
CA LEU A 162 11.71 7.38 7.04
C LEU A 162 11.78 6.85 5.61
N LEU A 163 12.94 6.34 5.18
CA LEU A 163 13.12 5.79 3.84
C LEU A 163 12.21 4.58 3.58
N GLY A 164 12.23 3.59 4.49
CA GLY A 164 11.38 2.41 4.40
C GLY A 164 9.89 2.77 4.45
N GLY A 165 9.50 3.71 5.32
CA GLY A 165 8.13 4.19 5.44
C GLY A 165 7.62 4.90 4.18
N ILE A 166 8.45 5.68 3.50
CA ILE A 166 8.10 6.31 2.22
C ILE A 166 7.92 5.23 1.13
N CYS A 167 8.85 4.27 1.03
CA CYS A 167 8.73 3.17 0.06
C CYS A 167 7.44 2.36 0.29
N LEU A 168 7.15 2.01 1.55
CA LEU A 168 5.95 1.27 1.92
C LEU A 168 4.67 2.10 1.71
N PHE A 169 4.68 3.41 2.01
CA PHE A 169 3.57 4.30 1.72
C PHE A 169 3.24 4.30 0.23
N VAL A 170 4.24 4.51 -0.63
CA VAL A 170 4.07 4.48 -2.09
C VAL A 170 3.55 3.12 -2.55
N TYR A 171 4.07 2.02 -1.99
CA TYR A 171 3.60 0.68 -2.28
C TYR A 171 2.14 0.44 -1.88
N PHE A 172 1.71 0.87 -0.69
CA PHE A 172 0.32 0.70 -0.24
C PHE A 172 -0.66 1.59 -1.01
N VAL A 173 -0.24 2.79 -1.39
CA VAL A 173 -0.99 3.62 -2.33
C VAL A 173 -1.15 2.89 -3.67
N TRP A 174 -0.08 2.27 -4.19
CA TRP A 174 -0.18 1.47 -5.41
C TRP A 174 -1.13 0.25 -5.24
N ARG A 175 -1.03 -0.46 -4.11
CA ARG A 175 -1.82 -1.65 -3.78
C ARG A 175 -3.27 -1.35 -3.42
N GLN A 176 -3.60 -0.07 -3.21
CA GLN A 176 -4.93 0.42 -2.80
C GLN A 176 -5.32 -0.10 -1.40
N ASP A 177 -4.33 -0.20 -0.51
CA ASP A 177 -4.51 -0.68 0.86
C ASP A 177 -4.67 0.51 1.81
N ILE A 178 -5.90 0.75 2.26
CA ILE A 178 -6.25 1.83 3.18
C ILE A 178 -5.50 1.68 4.52
N ILE A 179 -5.39 0.47 5.04
CA ILE A 179 -4.78 0.21 6.35
C ILE A 179 -3.29 0.50 6.28
N GLY A 180 -2.63 0.01 5.22
CA GLY A 180 -1.22 0.27 4.96
C GLY A 180 -0.91 1.76 4.80
N VAL A 181 -1.75 2.49 4.06
CA VAL A 181 -1.62 3.95 3.86
C VAL A 181 -1.74 4.70 5.18
N LEU A 182 -2.74 4.40 6.02
CA LEU A 182 -2.91 5.05 7.33
C LEU A 182 -1.70 4.82 8.24
N GLY A 183 -1.21 3.57 8.30
CA GLY A 183 -0.05 3.20 9.10
C GLY A 183 1.22 3.93 8.65
N GLN A 184 1.53 3.93 7.35
CA GLN A 184 2.77 4.53 6.86
C GLN A 184 2.73 6.07 6.85
N SER A 185 1.56 6.68 6.63
CA SER A 185 1.40 8.14 6.70
C SER A 185 1.76 8.69 8.08
N SER A 186 1.24 8.05 9.13
CA SER A 186 1.53 8.44 10.52
C SER A 186 3.01 8.21 10.86
N GLY A 187 3.56 7.05 10.46
CA GLY A 187 4.97 6.72 10.64
C GLY A 187 5.92 7.75 10.03
N VAL A 188 5.77 8.05 8.74
CA VAL A 188 6.63 8.99 7.99
C VAL A 188 6.71 10.35 8.68
N VAL A 189 5.59 10.88 9.16
CA VAL A 189 5.54 12.18 9.82
C VAL A 189 6.23 12.15 11.18
N ILE A 190 6.06 11.08 11.95
CA ILE A 190 6.73 10.89 13.24
C ILE A 190 8.25 10.80 13.05
N TYR A 191 8.71 10.04 12.04
CA TYR A 191 10.14 9.88 11.76
C TYR A 191 10.79 11.20 11.33
N ALA A 192 10.16 11.92 10.40
CA ALA A 192 10.63 13.24 9.97
C ALA A 192 10.66 14.25 11.13
N ARG A 193 9.62 14.25 11.99
CA ARG A 193 9.57 15.09 13.19
C ARG A 193 10.75 14.80 14.12
N ASN A 194 11.05 13.53 14.38
CA ASN A 194 12.13 13.15 15.30
C ASN A 194 13.50 13.54 14.74
N LEU A 195 13.74 13.37 13.44
CA LEU A 195 14.95 13.87 12.78
C LEU A 195 15.09 15.40 12.91
N ARG A 196 14.00 16.15 12.70
CA ARG A 196 13.99 17.62 12.89
C ARG A 196 14.34 18.00 14.34
N LEU A 197 13.85 17.25 15.34
CA LEU A 197 14.16 17.50 16.75
C LEU A 197 15.64 17.25 17.06
N ILE A 198 16.19 16.14 16.58
CA ILE A 198 17.62 15.80 16.73
C ILE A 198 18.50 16.89 16.09
N ALA A 199 18.19 17.30 14.86
CA ALA A 199 18.92 18.35 14.16
C ALA A 199 18.87 19.70 14.92
N LYS A 200 17.71 20.03 15.52
CA LYS A 200 17.56 21.25 16.33
C LYS A 200 18.38 21.19 17.62
N GLN A 201 18.42 20.05 18.30
CA GLN A 201 19.22 19.87 19.51
C GLN A 201 20.72 20.02 19.20
N ARG A 202 21.19 19.41 18.11
CA ARG A 202 22.57 19.53 17.63
C ARG A 202 22.97 20.99 17.34
N ARG A 203 22.10 21.76 16.68
CA ARG A 203 22.35 23.20 16.44
C ARG A 203 22.44 24.02 17.73
N ARG A 204 21.56 23.74 18.70
CA ARG A 204 21.60 24.44 20.00
C ARG A 204 22.86 24.15 20.78
N ALA A 205 23.33 22.90 20.76
CA ALA A 205 24.57 22.51 21.41
C ALA A 205 25.81 23.14 20.74
N ALA A 206 25.76 23.42 19.43
CA ALA A 206 26.85 24.09 18.71
C ALA A 206 26.85 25.62 18.86
N SER A 207 25.74 26.21 19.35
CA SER A 207 25.61 27.66 19.60
C SER A 207 25.72 28.03 21.09
N ALA A 208 25.96 27.04 21.96
CA ALA A 208 26.17 27.19 23.39
C ALA A 208 27.65 26.96 23.70
#